data_AF-A0A2N1QGY1-F1
#
_entry.id   AF-A0A2N1QGY1-F1
#
_cell.length_a   1.000
_cell.length_b   1.000
_cell.length_c   1.000
_cell.angle_alpha   90.00
_cell.angle_beta   90.00
_cell.angle_gamma   90.00
#
_symmetry.space_group_name_H-M   'P 1'
#
loop_
_entity.id
_entity.type
_entity.pdbx_description
1 polymer ?
#
loop_
_entity_poly.entity_id
_entity_poly.type
_entity_poly.pdbx_seq_one_letter_code
_entity_poly.pdbx_strand_id
1 'polypeptide(L)'
;MILVDGKSFRDQIEITATEVYEKLDHAKVTSSLPNLEDLYKVIEKLKKDKYTDILAINLSSGLSGTFNAFRLAFQEVEGINVTHYDSKTLGGALGHMIEYALMLVNQDMSPAEIIPLLDKCRYEDSLAIYTINTLKYLRRGGRIGFVEGTIGDILHVKPVITVNNEGVYVTLSKGFGLNRSLITMRKLMIDKFGNQLIDFTVHYGNDLAKATELAERMKADLNIRNLTISPLTPVLGIHTGPEMFAYIARIV
;
A
#
# COMPACT_ATOMS: atom_id res chain seq x y z
N MET A 1 4.74 -0.60 -13.52
CA MET A 1 5.70 0.34 -14.13
C MET A 1 5.16 1.75 -14.03
N ILE A 2 5.99 2.75 -14.34
CA ILE A 2 5.63 4.17 -14.43
C ILE A 2 5.85 4.63 -15.86
N LEU A 3 4.86 5.33 -16.42
CA LEU A 3 4.92 5.92 -17.75
C LEU A 3 4.98 7.44 -17.61
N VAL A 4 6.04 8.05 -18.16
CA VAL A 4 6.21 9.51 -18.26
C VAL A 4 6.33 9.87 -19.74
N ASP A 5 5.33 10.57 -20.27
CA ASP A 5 5.25 10.96 -21.70
C ASP A 5 5.53 9.80 -22.67
N GLY A 6 5.02 8.61 -22.32
CA GLY A 6 5.18 7.39 -23.12
C GLY A 6 6.45 6.59 -22.85
N LYS A 7 7.42 7.10 -22.09
CA LYS A 7 8.60 6.35 -21.65
C LYS A 7 8.29 5.55 -20.39
N SER A 8 8.71 4.28 -20.36
CA SER A 8 8.44 3.34 -19.26
C SER A 8 9.63 3.19 -18.34
N PHE A 9 9.36 3.18 -17.03
CA PHE A 9 10.35 3.06 -15.95
C PHE A 9 9.88 2.03 -14.91
N ARG A 10 10.80 1.21 -14.42
CA ARG A 10 10.60 0.32 -13.27
C ARG A 10 10.54 1.14 -11.97
N ASP A 11 9.50 0.90 -11.18
CA ASP A 11 9.29 1.56 -9.88
C ASP A 11 10.51 1.34 -8.97
N GLN A 12 11.02 2.41 -8.37
CA GLN A 12 12.18 2.40 -7.44
C GLN A 12 13.53 1.95 -8.02
N ILE A 13 13.58 1.45 -9.26
CA ILE A 13 14.82 1.00 -9.92
C ILE A 13 15.30 2.04 -10.93
N GLU A 14 14.40 2.51 -11.79
CA GLU A 14 14.73 3.38 -12.93
C GLU A 14 14.19 4.80 -12.75
N ILE A 15 13.36 5.03 -11.73
CA ILE A 15 12.80 6.35 -11.40
C ILE A 15 12.50 6.45 -9.90
N THR A 16 12.75 7.62 -9.33
CA THR A 16 12.52 7.94 -7.93
C THR A 16 11.20 8.69 -7.70
N ALA A 17 10.72 8.73 -6.45
CA ALA A 17 9.53 9.49 -6.07
C ALA A 17 9.71 10.98 -6.33
N THR A 18 10.88 11.54 -6.01
CA THR A 18 11.22 12.95 -6.26
C THR A 18 11.10 13.29 -7.74
N GLU A 19 11.70 12.48 -8.62
CA GLU A 19 11.64 12.70 -10.07
C GLU A 19 10.21 12.63 -10.62
N VAL A 20 9.38 11.76 -10.05
CA VAL A 20 7.95 11.69 -10.38
C VAL A 20 7.22 12.94 -9.94
N TYR A 21 7.43 13.42 -8.70
CA TYR A 21 6.76 14.60 -8.17
C TYR A 21 7.06 15.87 -8.97
N GLU A 22 8.31 16.08 -9.38
CA GLU A 22 8.72 17.20 -10.25
C GLU A 22 7.98 17.23 -11.59
N LYS A 23 7.61 16.05 -12.11
CA LYS A 23 6.96 15.89 -13.41
C LYS A 23 5.45 15.79 -13.30
N LEU A 24 4.93 15.58 -12.08
CA LEU A 24 3.56 15.18 -11.84
C LEU A 24 2.54 16.21 -12.33
N ASP A 25 2.89 17.50 -12.35
CA ASP A 25 2.02 18.59 -12.77
C ASP A 25 2.33 19.14 -14.17
N HIS A 26 3.43 18.70 -14.79
CA HIS A 26 3.92 19.24 -16.06
C HIS A 26 4.04 18.20 -17.19
N ALA A 27 3.90 16.91 -16.87
CA ALA A 27 3.97 15.81 -17.83
C ALA A 27 2.79 14.84 -17.67
N LYS A 28 2.59 13.98 -18.67
CA LYS A 28 1.64 12.88 -18.57
C LYS A 28 2.29 11.72 -17.82
N VAL A 29 2.07 11.68 -16.51
CA VAL A 29 2.58 10.62 -15.63
C VAL A 29 1.44 9.66 -15.24
N THR A 30 1.62 8.37 -15.52
CA THR A 30 0.65 7.30 -15.18
C THR A 30 1.37 6.05 -14.71
N SER A 31 0.67 5.15 -14.02
CA SER A 31 1.18 3.81 -13.69
C SER A 31 0.63 2.77 -14.67
N SER A 32 1.39 1.70 -14.93
CA SER A 32 0.92 0.50 -15.63
C SER A 32 1.17 -0.77 -14.83
N LEU A 33 0.67 -1.89 -15.35
CA LEU A 33 0.99 -3.23 -14.85
C LEU A 33 2.50 -3.48 -14.83
N PRO A 34 2.99 -4.40 -13.97
CA PRO A 34 4.36 -4.89 -14.05
C PRO A 34 4.63 -5.57 -15.40
N ASN A 35 5.91 -5.67 -15.78
CA ASN A 35 6.31 -6.47 -16.93
C ASN A 35 6.20 -7.96 -16.57
N LEU A 36 5.40 -8.73 -17.30
CA LEU A 36 5.23 -10.17 -17.04
C LEU A 36 6.51 -10.98 -17.28
N GLU A 37 7.43 -10.49 -18.11
CA GLU A 37 8.73 -11.13 -18.28
C GLU A 37 9.54 -11.15 -16.97
N ASP A 38 9.42 -10.11 -16.15
CA ASP A 38 10.08 -10.05 -14.84
C ASP A 38 9.46 -11.10 -13.89
N LEU A 39 8.14 -11.33 -13.95
CA LEU A 39 7.47 -12.40 -13.21
C LEU A 39 7.97 -13.79 -13.64
N TYR A 40 7.98 -14.08 -14.94
CA TYR A 40 8.44 -15.38 -15.44
C TYR A 40 9.89 -15.66 -15.09
N LYS A 41 10.78 -14.65 -15.16
CA LYS A 41 12.17 -14.78 -14.72
C LYS A 41 12.30 -15.15 -13.25
N VAL A 42 11.47 -14.57 -12.38
CA VAL A 42 11.45 -14.91 -10.95
C VAL A 42 10.99 -16.36 -10.75
N ILE A 43 9.91 -16.78 -11.42
CA ILE A 43 9.38 -18.15 -11.32
C ILE A 43 10.41 -19.19 -11.78
N GLU A 44 11.04 -18.97 -12.94
CA GLU A 44 12.06 -19.89 -13.47
C GLU A 44 13.29 -19.97 -12.55
N LYS A 45 13.67 -18.84 -11.92
CA LYS A 45 14.71 -18.86 -10.89
C LYS A 45 14.30 -19.73 -9.70
N LEU A 46 13.08 -19.57 -9.18
CA LEU A 46 12.58 -20.35 -8.04
C LEU A 46 12.57 -21.87 -8.34
N LYS A 47 12.15 -22.26 -9.56
CA LYS A 47 12.22 -23.67 -10.00
C LYS A 47 13.66 -24.19 -10.05
N LYS A 48 14.59 -23.39 -10.58
CA LYS A 48 16.01 -23.75 -10.63
C LYS A 48 16.58 -23.94 -9.22
N ASP A 49 16.17 -23.09 -8.30
CA ASP A 49 16.54 -23.12 -6.88
C ASP A 49 15.78 -24.22 -6.09
N LYS A 50 14.99 -25.06 -6.78
CA LYS A 50 14.29 -26.25 -6.27
C LYS A 50 13.14 -25.96 -5.31
N TYR A 51 12.59 -24.75 -5.34
CA TYR A 51 11.31 -24.48 -4.68
C TYR A 51 10.18 -25.23 -5.37
N THR A 52 9.28 -25.81 -4.58
CA THR A 52 8.11 -26.59 -5.04
C THR A 52 6.82 -25.77 -5.01
N ASP A 53 6.78 -24.71 -4.19
CA ASP A 53 5.58 -23.93 -3.91
C ASP A 53 5.91 -22.43 -3.90
N ILE A 54 4.97 -21.62 -4.40
CA ILE A 54 4.99 -20.16 -4.37
C ILE A 54 3.72 -19.68 -3.68
N LEU A 55 3.88 -18.87 -2.62
CA LEU A 55 2.80 -18.03 -2.10
C LEU A 55 2.97 -16.61 -2.67
N ALA A 56 2.19 -16.30 -3.71
CA ALA A 56 2.18 -14.98 -4.35
C ALA A 56 1.13 -14.08 -3.70
N ILE A 57 1.58 -13.05 -2.97
CA ILE A 57 0.72 -12.06 -2.31
C ILE A 57 0.76 -10.77 -3.10
N ASN A 58 -0.38 -10.36 -3.65
CA ASN A 58 -0.47 -9.18 -4.51
C ASN A 58 -1.23 -8.04 -3.83
N LEU A 59 -0.91 -6.80 -4.23
CA LEU A 59 -1.75 -5.64 -3.90
C LEU A 59 -3.18 -5.85 -4.40
N SER A 60 -4.10 -5.10 -3.80
CA SER A 60 -5.53 -5.27 -4.05
C SER A 60 -5.91 -5.25 -5.53
N SER A 61 -6.68 -6.28 -5.93
CA SER A 61 -7.34 -6.31 -7.23
C SER A 61 -8.31 -5.14 -7.48
N GLY A 62 -8.82 -4.50 -6.43
CA GLY A 62 -9.69 -3.32 -6.53
C GLY A 62 -8.95 -2.03 -6.96
N LEU A 63 -7.63 -2.00 -6.83
CA LEU A 63 -6.81 -0.80 -7.11
C LEU A 63 -5.90 -0.99 -8.32
N SER A 64 -5.54 -2.24 -8.64
CA SER A 64 -4.70 -2.58 -9.77
C SER A 64 -5.14 -3.87 -10.45
N GLY A 65 -5.04 -3.88 -11.79
CA GLY A 65 -5.17 -5.11 -12.58
C GLY A 65 -4.02 -6.10 -12.41
N THR A 66 -3.00 -5.80 -11.59
CA THR A 66 -1.84 -6.67 -11.36
C THR A 66 -2.25 -8.06 -10.90
N PHE A 67 -3.19 -8.15 -9.95
CA PHE A 67 -3.71 -9.45 -9.49
C PHE A 67 -4.28 -10.26 -10.65
N ASN A 68 -5.16 -9.67 -11.47
CA ASN A 68 -5.75 -10.41 -12.59
C ASN A 68 -4.71 -10.79 -13.67
N ALA A 69 -3.74 -9.93 -13.95
CA ALA A 69 -2.66 -10.23 -14.89
C ALA A 69 -1.80 -11.40 -14.40
N PHE A 70 -1.47 -11.43 -13.11
CA PHE A 70 -0.72 -12.54 -12.50
C PHE A 70 -1.54 -13.82 -12.45
N ARG A 71 -2.83 -13.73 -12.11
CA ARG A 71 -3.76 -14.87 -12.15
C ARG A 71 -3.76 -15.55 -13.51
N LEU A 72 -3.79 -14.78 -14.60
CA LEU A 72 -3.72 -15.33 -15.96
C LEU A 72 -2.34 -15.94 -16.24
N ALA A 73 -1.26 -15.24 -15.90
CA ALA A 73 0.10 -15.75 -16.10
C ALA A 73 0.37 -17.05 -15.35
N PHE A 74 -0.15 -17.20 -14.13
CA PHE A 74 0.01 -18.41 -13.31
C PHE A 74 -0.73 -19.63 -13.87
N GLN A 75 -1.70 -19.48 -14.78
CA GLN A 75 -2.37 -20.62 -15.43
C GLN A 75 -1.42 -21.38 -16.38
N GLU A 76 -0.42 -20.69 -16.91
CA GLU A 76 0.58 -21.24 -17.83
C GLU A 76 1.83 -21.77 -17.10
N VAL A 77 1.87 -21.66 -15.77
CA VAL A 77 3.03 -22.04 -14.97
C VAL A 77 2.94 -23.53 -14.61
N GLU A 78 3.89 -24.30 -15.16
CA GLU A 78 4.04 -25.73 -14.84
C GLU A 78 5.25 -26.00 -13.95
N GLY A 79 5.25 -27.12 -13.23
CA GLY A 79 6.41 -27.60 -12.47
C GLY A 79 6.70 -26.88 -11.15
N ILE A 80 5.80 -25.99 -10.71
CA ILE A 80 5.81 -25.38 -9.38
C ILE A 80 4.37 -25.02 -8.98
N ASN A 81 3.97 -25.29 -7.74
CA ASN A 81 2.63 -24.97 -7.27
C ASN A 81 2.53 -23.48 -6.95
N VAL A 82 1.48 -22.80 -7.42
CA VAL A 82 1.28 -21.37 -7.11
C VAL A 82 -0.02 -21.18 -6.34
N THR A 83 0.11 -20.73 -5.10
CA THR A 83 -0.99 -20.17 -4.31
C THR A 83 -0.98 -18.66 -4.47
N HIS A 84 -2.02 -18.10 -5.06
CA HIS A 84 -2.11 -16.67 -5.35
C HIS A 84 -3.19 -16.00 -4.50
N TYR A 85 -2.80 -15.00 -3.72
CA TYR A 85 -3.61 -14.38 -2.69
C TYR A 85 -3.76 -12.86 -2.93
N ASP A 86 -5.01 -12.41 -2.96
CA ASP A 86 -5.37 -10.98 -3.09
C ASP A 86 -5.41 -10.35 -1.70
N SER A 87 -4.41 -9.52 -1.37
CA SER A 87 -4.31 -8.94 -0.03
C SER A 87 -5.44 -7.96 0.34
N LYS A 88 -6.23 -7.50 -0.64
CA LYS A 88 -7.21 -6.41 -0.46
C LYS A 88 -6.61 -5.16 0.21
N THR A 89 -5.30 -4.94 0.10
CA THR A 89 -4.59 -3.76 0.61
C THR A 89 -3.40 -3.43 -0.28
N LEU A 90 -2.55 -2.48 0.14
CA LEU A 90 -1.34 -2.06 -0.56
C LEU A 90 -0.37 -1.34 0.39
N GLY A 91 0.79 -0.94 -0.12
CA GLY A 91 1.79 -0.14 0.61
C GLY A 91 2.31 -0.88 1.85
N GLY A 92 2.59 -0.14 2.93
CA GLY A 92 3.11 -0.72 4.18
C GLY A 92 2.22 -1.81 4.80
N ALA A 93 0.90 -1.78 4.57
CA ALA A 93 0.01 -2.84 5.07
C ALA A 93 0.26 -4.17 4.35
N LEU A 94 0.46 -4.12 3.03
CA LEU A 94 0.90 -5.27 2.25
C LEU A 94 2.30 -5.72 2.70
N GLY A 95 3.20 -4.77 3.00
CA GLY A 95 4.52 -5.06 3.57
C GLY A 95 4.44 -5.88 4.86
N HIS A 96 3.66 -5.43 5.85
CA HIS A 96 3.46 -6.16 7.10
C HIS A 96 2.83 -7.54 6.90
N MET A 97 1.92 -7.69 5.93
CA MET A 97 1.37 -9.01 5.58
C MET A 97 2.43 -9.95 4.98
N ILE A 98 3.34 -9.42 4.16
CA ILE A 98 4.46 -10.20 3.58
C ILE A 98 5.44 -10.62 4.68
N GLU A 99 5.80 -9.71 5.59
CA GLU A 99 6.66 -10.03 6.75
C GLU A 99 6.04 -11.11 7.63
N TYR A 100 4.72 -11.01 7.86
CA TYR A 100 3.99 -12.01 8.63
C TYR A 100 3.94 -13.37 7.92
N ALA A 101 3.64 -13.38 6.61
CA ALA A 101 3.67 -14.60 5.81
C ALA A 101 5.05 -15.27 5.87
N LEU A 102 6.13 -14.49 5.74
CA LEU A 102 7.49 -15.00 5.82
C LEU A 102 7.80 -15.64 7.18
N MET A 103 7.34 -15.01 8.28
CA MET A 103 7.46 -15.59 9.61
C MET A 103 6.75 -16.94 9.72
N LEU A 104 5.54 -17.07 9.18
CA LEU A 104 4.75 -18.31 9.22
C LEU A 104 5.35 -19.40 8.31
N VAL A 105 5.89 -19.03 7.14
CA VAL A 105 6.65 -19.95 6.28
C VAL A 105 7.88 -20.50 7.01
N ASN A 106 8.59 -19.66 7.77
CA ASN A 106 9.73 -20.09 8.58
C ASN A 106 9.33 -20.96 9.80
N GLN A 107 8.03 -21.11 10.06
CA GLN A 107 7.45 -22.06 11.03
C GLN A 107 6.89 -23.31 10.34
N ASP A 108 7.31 -23.56 9.09
CA ASP A 108 6.91 -24.72 8.28
C ASP A 108 5.41 -24.81 7.99
N MET A 109 4.68 -23.69 8.10
CA MET A 109 3.26 -23.65 7.76
C MET A 109 3.03 -23.68 6.24
N SER A 110 2.03 -24.42 5.81
CA SER A 110 1.62 -24.47 4.40
C SER A 110 0.87 -23.19 4.00
N PRO A 111 0.83 -22.85 2.70
CA PRO A 111 0.02 -21.72 2.21
C PRO A 111 -1.45 -21.78 2.63
N ALA A 112 -2.04 -22.98 2.72
CA ALA A 112 -3.42 -23.18 3.14
C ALA A 112 -3.67 -22.78 4.60
N GLU A 113 -2.68 -22.99 5.48
CA GLU A 113 -2.74 -22.60 6.89
C GLU A 113 -2.42 -21.11 7.09
N ILE A 114 -1.59 -20.55 6.20
CA ILE A 114 -1.19 -19.13 6.24
C ILE A 114 -2.35 -18.21 5.83
N ILE A 115 -3.15 -18.57 4.83
CA ILE A 115 -4.21 -17.71 4.28
C ILE A 115 -5.18 -17.18 5.36
N PRO A 116 -5.78 -18.01 6.24
CA PRO A 116 -6.68 -17.53 7.28
C PRO A 116 -6.01 -16.54 8.26
N LEU A 117 -4.72 -16.71 8.51
CA LEU A 117 -3.94 -15.79 9.35
C LEU A 117 -3.68 -14.46 8.63
N LEU A 118 -3.48 -14.48 7.31
CA LEU A 118 -3.39 -13.26 6.51
C LEU A 118 -4.73 -12.52 6.44
N ASP A 119 -5.84 -13.24 6.37
CA ASP A 119 -7.18 -12.64 6.44
C ASP A 119 -7.39 -11.94 7.79
N LYS A 120 -7.13 -12.63 8.90
CA LYS A 120 -7.20 -12.02 10.24
C LYS A 120 -6.28 -10.80 10.35
N CYS A 121 -5.04 -10.94 9.86
CA CYS A 121 -4.07 -9.84 9.81
C CYS A 121 -4.65 -8.62 9.06
N ARG A 122 -5.27 -8.83 7.90
CA ARG A 122 -5.82 -7.78 7.04
C ARG A 122 -7.07 -7.12 7.62
N TYR A 123 -8.02 -7.90 8.14
CA TYR A 123 -9.35 -7.41 8.47
C TYR A 123 -9.51 -7.02 9.94
N GLU A 124 -8.76 -7.65 10.83
CA GLU A 124 -8.90 -7.45 12.29
C GLU A 124 -7.68 -6.73 12.86
N ASP A 125 -6.48 -7.24 12.59
CA ASP A 125 -5.28 -6.85 13.31
C ASP A 125 -4.57 -5.61 12.72
N SER A 126 -5.01 -5.12 11.56
CA SER A 126 -4.37 -3.99 10.86
C SER A 126 -5.27 -2.79 10.63
N LEU A 127 -4.65 -1.63 10.47
CA LEU A 127 -5.29 -0.41 9.96
C LEU A 127 -4.30 0.38 9.12
N ALA A 128 -4.72 0.76 7.92
CA ALA A 128 -3.96 1.60 7.01
C ALA A 128 -4.81 2.80 6.60
N ILE A 129 -4.39 3.99 7.00
CA ILE A 129 -5.11 5.24 6.71
C ILE A 129 -4.14 6.27 6.18
N TYR A 130 -4.62 7.13 5.30
CA TYR A 130 -3.81 8.20 4.75
C TYR A 130 -4.62 9.46 4.49
N THR A 131 -3.91 10.59 4.42
CA THR A 131 -4.47 11.87 4.02
C THR A 131 -3.63 12.44 2.89
N ILE A 132 -4.26 13.24 2.05
CA ILE A 132 -3.62 13.92 0.92
C ILE A 132 -4.02 15.39 0.88
N ASN A 133 -3.15 16.23 0.35
CA ASN A 133 -3.50 17.65 0.20
C ASN A 133 -4.43 17.91 -0.98
N THR A 134 -4.53 17.03 -1.98
CA THR A 134 -5.44 17.25 -3.11
C THR A 134 -5.97 15.94 -3.68
N LEU A 135 -7.26 15.94 -4.05
CA LEU A 135 -7.90 14.82 -4.75
C LEU A 135 -7.48 14.73 -6.23
N LYS A 136 -6.78 15.75 -6.77
CA LYS A 136 -6.36 15.84 -8.19
C LYS A 136 -5.71 14.56 -8.68
N TYR A 137 -4.79 13.99 -7.89
CA TYR A 137 -4.00 12.82 -8.29
C TYR A 137 -4.83 11.53 -8.29
N LEU A 138 -5.70 11.35 -7.29
CA LEU A 138 -6.64 10.21 -7.28
C LEU A 138 -7.63 10.29 -8.44
N ARG A 139 -8.14 11.49 -8.77
CA ARG A 139 -9.02 11.72 -9.93
C ARG A 139 -8.31 11.32 -11.22
N ARG A 140 -7.11 11.88 -11.45
CA ARG A 140 -6.33 11.58 -12.66
C ARG A 140 -5.96 10.10 -12.76
N GLY A 141 -5.70 9.46 -11.62
CA GLY A 141 -5.41 8.04 -11.54
C GLY A 141 -6.64 7.14 -11.72
N GLY A 142 -7.87 7.66 -11.61
CA GLY A 142 -9.10 6.86 -11.73
C GLY A 142 -9.40 5.98 -10.50
N ARG A 143 -8.65 6.11 -9.41
CA ARG A 143 -8.85 5.34 -8.15
C ARG A 143 -9.72 6.10 -7.15
N ILE A 144 -10.32 7.22 -7.55
CA ILE A 144 -11.10 8.08 -6.66
C ILE A 144 -12.52 7.58 -6.36
N GLY A 145 -13.11 6.72 -7.20
CA GLY A 145 -14.56 6.44 -7.26
C GLY A 145 -15.36 6.64 -5.96
N PHE A 146 -15.18 5.77 -4.96
CA PHE A 146 -15.92 5.84 -3.69
C PHE A 146 -15.54 7.04 -2.80
N VAL A 147 -14.32 7.56 -2.93
CA VAL A 147 -13.88 8.79 -2.25
C VAL A 147 -14.61 10.01 -2.82
N GLU A 148 -14.79 10.09 -4.13
CA GLU A 148 -15.48 11.22 -4.80
C GLU A 148 -16.95 11.29 -4.42
N GLY A 149 -17.67 10.17 -4.44
CA GLY A 149 -19.09 10.11 -4.05
C GLY A 149 -19.34 10.55 -2.59
N THR A 150 -18.32 10.46 -1.73
CA THR A 150 -18.44 10.89 -0.33
C THR A 150 -18.15 12.38 -0.16
N ILE A 151 -17.20 12.95 -0.91
CA ILE A 151 -16.70 14.32 -0.69
C ILE A 151 -17.40 15.35 -1.58
N GLY A 152 -17.86 14.97 -2.78
CA GLY A 152 -18.44 15.90 -3.75
C GLY A 152 -17.45 17.01 -4.17
N ASP A 153 -17.97 18.20 -4.43
CA ASP A 153 -17.20 19.39 -4.88
C ASP A 153 -16.70 20.27 -3.74
N ILE A 154 -16.64 19.76 -2.50
CA ILE A 154 -16.30 20.60 -1.33
C ILE A 154 -14.81 20.98 -1.38
N LEU A 155 -14.56 22.21 -1.80
CA LEU A 155 -13.25 22.87 -1.76
C LEU A 155 -12.66 22.82 -0.34
N HIS A 156 -11.35 22.60 -0.24
CA HIS A 156 -10.55 22.58 0.99
C HIS A 156 -10.71 21.37 1.93
N VAL A 157 -11.59 20.40 1.61
CA VAL A 157 -11.63 19.13 2.37
C VAL A 157 -10.42 18.26 2.03
N LYS A 158 -9.72 17.81 3.08
CA LYS A 158 -8.61 16.85 3.03
C LYS A 158 -9.09 15.58 3.74
N PRO A 159 -9.48 14.52 3.02
CA PRO A 159 -10.06 13.35 3.66
C PRO A 159 -9.01 12.51 4.39
N VAL A 160 -9.47 11.77 5.40
CA VAL A 160 -8.79 10.55 5.84
C VAL A 160 -9.38 9.40 5.04
N ILE A 161 -8.53 8.69 4.30
CA ILE A 161 -8.88 7.62 3.37
C ILE A 161 -8.34 6.30 3.93
N THR A 162 -9.10 5.21 3.73
CA THR A 162 -8.68 3.82 4.01
C THR A 162 -8.99 2.92 2.81
N VAL A 163 -8.70 1.63 2.94
CA VAL A 163 -9.13 0.58 2.02
C VAL A 163 -10.22 -0.26 2.67
N ASN A 164 -11.39 -0.38 2.03
CA ASN A 164 -12.51 -1.20 2.52
C ASN A 164 -12.28 -2.71 2.30
N ASN A 165 -13.28 -3.53 2.62
CA ASN A 165 -13.20 -4.99 2.49
C ASN A 165 -13.12 -5.46 1.03
N GLU A 166 -13.70 -4.70 0.11
CA GLU A 166 -13.62 -4.94 -1.33
C GLU A 166 -12.24 -4.60 -1.91
N GLY A 167 -11.38 -3.94 -1.13
CA GLY A 167 -10.03 -3.58 -1.53
C GLY A 167 -9.94 -2.26 -2.30
N VAL A 168 -10.91 -1.36 -2.16
CA VAL A 168 -10.92 -0.05 -2.83
C VAL A 168 -10.82 1.11 -1.83
N TYR A 169 -10.39 2.27 -2.29
CA TYR A 169 -10.28 3.46 -1.43
C TYR A 169 -11.65 3.99 -1.03
N VAL A 170 -11.83 4.25 0.27
CA VAL A 170 -13.04 4.88 0.83
C VAL A 170 -12.69 5.97 1.83
N THR A 171 -13.57 6.96 1.98
CA THR A 171 -13.37 8.05 2.96
C THR A 171 -13.83 7.60 4.34
N LEU A 172 -12.93 7.63 5.32
CA LEU A 172 -13.27 7.43 6.74
C LEU A 172 -13.75 8.72 7.40
N SER A 173 -13.16 9.86 7.06
CA SER A 173 -13.49 11.15 7.67
C SER A 173 -13.18 12.31 6.74
N LYS A 174 -13.93 13.40 6.88
CA LYS A 174 -13.73 14.66 6.16
C LYS A 174 -13.01 15.64 7.07
N GLY A 175 -11.72 15.87 6.84
CA GLY A 175 -10.96 16.91 7.53
C GLY A 175 -11.02 18.24 6.78
N PHE A 176 -11.23 19.35 7.48
CA PHE A 176 -11.04 20.68 6.92
C PHE A 176 -9.59 21.12 7.17
N GLY A 177 -8.74 20.90 6.16
CA GLY A 177 -7.29 21.13 6.23
C GLY A 177 -6.48 19.92 6.69
N LEU A 178 -5.22 19.85 6.24
CA LEU A 178 -4.34 18.70 6.42
C LEU A 178 -4.06 18.38 7.90
N ASN A 179 -3.81 19.40 8.73
CA ASN A 179 -3.55 19.22 10.16
C ASN A 179 -4.73 18.55 10.90
N ARG A 180 -5.97 18.87 10.52
CA ARG A 180 -7.16 18.26 11.15
C ARG A 180 -7.29 16.79 10.77
N SER A 181 -6.93 16.43 9.54
CA SER A 181 -6.89 15.04 9.07
C SER A 181 -5.80 14.25 9.79
N LEU A 182 -4.62 14.83 10.00
CA LEU A 182 -3.53 14.20 10.77
C LEU A 182 -3.92 13.96 12.24
N ILE A 183 -4.59 14.92 12.89
CA ILE A 183 -5.15 14.74 14.24
C ILE A 183 -6.19 13.60 14.26
N THR A 184 -7.06 13.56 13.25
CA THR A 184 -8.06 12.50 13.11
C THR A 184 -7.41 11.13 12.91
N MET A 185 -6.37 11.04 12.07
CA MET A 185 -5.61 9.80 11.86
C MET A 185 -4.96 9.30 13.16
N ARG A 186 -4.34 10.21 13.93
CA ARG A 186 -3.77 9.88 15.25
C ARG A 186 -4.85 9.31 16.19
N LYS A 187 -5.99 9.99 16.28
CA LYS A 187 -7.11 9.51 17.11
C LYS A 187 -7.58 8.11 16.68
N LEU A 188 -7.78 7.88 15.38
CA LEU A 188 -8.22 6.58 14.86
C LEU A 188 -7.23 5.45 15.20
N MET A 189 -5.92 5.72 15.18
CA MET A 189 -4.91 4.75 15.59
C MET A 189 -4.99 4.44 17.09
N ILE A 190 -5.12 5.46 17.93
CA ILE A 190 -5.27 5.29 19.39
C ILE A 190 -6.55 4.51 19.71
N ASP A 191 -7.67 4.89 19.10
CA ASP A 191 -8.98 4.27 19.32
C ASP A 191 -8.96 2.78 18.92
N LYS A 192 -8.23 2.40 17.86
CA LYS A 192 -8.14 1.01 17.41
C LYS A 192 -7.19 0.16 18.26
N PHE A 193 -5.98 0.65 18.54
CA PHE A 193 -4.92 -0.20 19.09
C PHE A 193 -4.72 -0.02 20.60
N GLY A 194 -5.00 1.16 21.16
CA GLY A 194 -4.75 1.45 22.58
C GLY A 194 -3.35 1.04 23.02
N ASN A 195 -3.28 0.10 23.96
CA ASN A 195 -2.01 -0.40 24.54
C ASN A 195 -1.49 -1.70 23.88
N GLN A 196 -2.12 -2.19 22.82
CA GLN A 196 -1.65 -3.38 22.11
C GLN A 196 -0.26 -3.15 21.53
N LEU A 197 0.58 -4.19 21.55
CA LEU A 197 1.90 -4.15 20.93
C LEU A 197 1.75 -4.18 19.41
N ILE A 198 2.27 -3.17 18.73
CA ILE A 198 2.12 -3.01 17.27
C ILE A 198 3.45 -2.80 16.54
N ASP A 199 3.50 -3.21 15.29
CA ASP A 199 4.43 -2.64 14.31
C ASP A 199 3.73 -1.43 13.64
N PHE A 200 4.45 -0.32 13.48
CA PHE A 200 3.90 0.94 12.99
C PHE A 200 4.76 1.52 11.86
N THR A 201 4.12 1.89 10.76
CA THR A 201 4.74 2.52 9.60
C THR A 201 4.13 3.89 9.34
N VAL A 202 4.98 4.91 9.18
CA VAL A 202 4.61 6.21 8.66
C VAL A 202 5.14 6.33 7.23
N HIS A 203 4.23 6.41 6.26
CA HIS A 203 4.60 6.82 4.91
C HIS A 203 4.43 8.32 4.71
N TYR A 204 5.28 8.89 3.87
CA TYR A 204 5.23 10.28 3.47
C TYR A 204 5.55 10.43 1.98
N GLY A 205 5.06 11.50 1.36
CA GLY A 205 5.42 11.80 -0.04
C GLY A 205 6.79 12.46 -0.14
N ASN A 206 6.91 13.74 0.23
CA ASN A 206 8.15 14.51 0.11
C ASN A 206 8.63 15.22 1.40
N ASP A 207 7.93 15.07 2.52
CA ASP A 207 8.24 15.77 3.77
C ASP A 207 8.65 14.80 4.90
N LEU A 208 9.92 14.40 4.89
CA LEU A 208 10.50 13.52 5.89
C LEU A 208 10.54 14.15 7.29
N ALA A 209 10.76 15.47 7.36
CA ALA A 209 10.83 16.17 8.64
C ALA A 209 9.48 16.09 9.36
N LYS A 210 8.39 16.34 8.63
CA LYS A 210 7.03 16.19 9.16
C LYS A 210 6.70 14.75 9.49
N ALA A 211 7.09 13.80 8.64
CA ALA A 211 6.89 12.37 8.91
C ALA A 211 7.55 11.92 10.23
N THR A 212 8.77 12.41 10.47
CA THR A 212 9.51 12.17 11.72
C THR A 212 8.80 12.80 12.92
N GLU A 213 8.35 14.06 12.81
CA GLU A 213 7.57 14.72 13.86
C GLU A 213 6.29 13.92 14.21
N LEU A 214 5.58 13.45 13.18
CA LEU A 214 4.37 12.65 13.33
C LEU A 214 4.66 11.32 14.02
N ALA A 215 5.73 10.64 13.62
CA ALA A 215 6.14 9.36 14.21
C ALA A 215 6.51 9.49 15.69
N GLU A 216 7.27 10.52 16.07
CA GLU A 216 7.63 10.77 17.48
C GLU A 216 6.41 11.02 18.36
N ARG A 217 5.38 11.69 17.84
CA ARG A 217 4.11 11.87 18.55
C ARG A 217 3.41 10.54 18.81
N MET A 218 3.41 9.63 17.84
CA MET A 218 2.75 8.33 17.97
C MET A 218 3.45 7.42 19.00
N LYS A 219 4.78 7.52 19.15
CA LYS A 219 5.52 6.77 20.18
C LYS A 219 5.06 7.07 21.61
N ALA A 220 4.54 8.27 21.86
CA ALA A 220 4.04 8.66 23.18
C ALA A 220 2.65 8.09 23.49
N ASP A 221 1.87 7.72 22.46
CA ASP A 221 0.48 7.30 22.63
C ASP A 221 0.24 5.80 22.40
N LEU A 222 1.16 5.11 21.73
CA LEU A 222 1.01 3.71 21.32
C LEU A 222 2.19 2.86 21.77
N ASN A 223 1.91 1.60 22.04
CA ASN A 223 2.93 0.59 22.38
C ASN A 223 3.58 0.04 21.11
N ILE A 224 4.53 0.79 20.54
CA ILE A 224 5.18 0.48 19.26
C ILE A 224 6.42 -0.40 19.48
N ARG A 225 6.41 -1.62 18.91
CA ARG A 225 7.56 -2.52 18.84
C ARG A 225 8.57 -2.05 17.80
N ASN A 226 8.11 -1.87 16.56
CA ASN A 226 8.91 -1.43 15.43
C ASN A 226 8.28 -0.19 14.80
N LEU A 227 9.11 0.84 14.56
CA LEU A 227 8.71 2.04 13.83
C LEU A 227 9.47 2.11 12.51
N THR A 228 8.74 2.20 11.41
CA THR A 228 9.31 2.46 10.09
C THR A 228 8.83 3.82 9.57
N ILE A 229 9.75 4.67 9.16
CA ILE A 229 9.44 5.91 8.44
C ILE A 229 9.99 5.72 7.03
N SER A 230 9.12 5.74 6.03
CA SER A 230 9.52 5.37 4.66
C SER A 230 8.82 6.25 3.62
N PRO A 231 9.54 6.78 2.61
CA PRO A 231 8.92 7.52 1.53
C PRO A 231 7.98 6.59 0.74
N LEU A 232 6.92 7.16 0.21
CA LEU A 232 6.01 6.44 -0.66
C LEU A 232 6.70 6.15 -2.01
N THR A 233 6.47 4.95 -2.56
CA THR A 233 7.06 4.57 -3.85
C THR A 233 6.52 5.46 -4.97
N PRO A 234 7.30 5.70 -6.04
CA PRO A 234 6.84 6.56 -7.11
C PRO A 234 5.53 6.09 -7.76
N VAL A 235 5.28 4.78 -7.92
CA VAL A 235 3.97 4.28 -8.42
C VAL A 235 2.80 4.75 -7.56
N LEU A 236 2.91 4.65 -6.24
CA LEU A 236 1.84 5.09 -5.33
C LEU A 236 1.76 6.63 -5.28
N GLY A 237 2.91 7.31 -5.32
CA GLY A 237 3.03 8.77 -5.34
C GLY A 237 2.30 9.43 -6.52
N ILE A 238 2.19 8.77 -7.67
CA ILE A 238 1.43 9.28 -8.83
C ILE A 238 -0.05 9.49 -8.49
N HIS A 239 -0.61 8.66 -7.61
CA HIS A 239 -2.03 8.64 -7.26
C HIS A 239 -2.34 9.48 -6.02
N THR A 240 -1.38 9.68 -5.12
CA THR A 240 -1.59 10.39 -3.84
C THR A 240 -0.97 11.78 -3.80
N GLY A 241 0.09 12.02 -4.58
CA GLY A 241 0.83 13.27 -4.61
C GLY A 241 1.89 13.43 -3.51
N PRO A 242 2.69 14.51 -3.59
CA PRO A 242 3.85 14.72 -2.72
C PRO A 242 3.50 15.03 -1.27
N GLU A 243 2.36 15.66 -1.00
CA GLU A 243 1.95 16.08 0.35
C GLU A 243 1.13 15.01 1.09
N MET A 244 1.33 13.75 0.74
CA MET A 244 0.62 12.64 1.37
C MET A 244 1.32 12.21 2.67
N PHE A 245 0.51 11.77 3.63
CA PHE A 245 0.97 11.04 4.82
C PHE A 245 0.07 9.84 5.07
N ALA A 246 0.66 8.71 5.44
CA ALA A 246 -0.09 7.54 5.87
C ALA A 246 0.42 7.00 7.19
N TYR A 247 -0.51 6.47 7.98
CA TYR A 247 -0.25 5.66 9.14
C TYR A 247 -0.73 4.24 8.86
N ILE A 248 0.14 3.28 9.12
CA ILE A 248 -0.17 1.86 9.00
C ILE A 248 0.26 1.20 10.30
N ALA A 249 -0.60 0.40 10.91
CA ALA A 249 -0.21 -0.45 12.01
C ALA A 249 -0.78 -1.84 11.89
N ARG A 250 -0.08 -2.79 12.50
CA ARG A 250 -0.48 -4.19 12.65
C ARG A 250 -0.15 -4.65 14.08
N ILE A 251 -1.08 -5.37 14.72
CA ILE A 251 -0.82 -6.05 16.00
C ILE A 251 0.22 -7.16 15.80
N VAL A 252 1.15 -7.27 16.75
CA VAL A 252 2.21 -8.27 16.76
C VAL A 252 1.73 -9.64 17.20
#